data_AF-A0A8T3BW57-F1
#
_entry.id   AF-A0A8T3BW57-F1
#
_cell.length_a   1.000
_cell.length_b   1.000
_cell.length_c   1.000
_cell.angle_alpha   90.00
_cell.angle_beta   90.00
_cell.angle_gamma   90.00
#
_symmetry.space_group_name_H-M   'P 1'
#
loop_
_entity.id
_entity.type
_entity.pdbx_description
1 polymer ?
#
loop_
_entity_poly.entity_id
_entity_poly.type
_entity_poly.pdbx_seq_one_letter_code
_entity_poly.pdbx_strand_id
1 'polypeptide(L)'
;MSNPLVLGSSLPVPNVQELSRSDQIPERYFKADVDAASMASIDDDELPVIDLMKLLDPELVDREELLRLGSACKEWGFFQLINHGIPEEVIEKTKDDISKFFKLPLKEKEAIKQIPGHIEGYGQMFVHSEEQKLDWADILILAIQPPQNRNMRFWPTNPSTFRDTLETYTSKVARVVDCLYGLMAKDLGVDTQDMLNISRDQLQTVRINYYPPCKQANKVLGLSPHSDANALTVLLQANDVQGLQIRKNGKWFLIKPKPGAFIINIGDMMEIVTNGRYKSIEHRAIINMEEERLSIAAFHSPSLDVVLRPFHELIDSDGQLYKTLTVKEYTSEYFAGKLNGKNSLESVKLRK
;
A
#
# COMPACT_ATOMS: atom_id res chain seq x y z
N MET A 1 -5.64 16.83 17.47
CA MET A 1 -4.73 16.65 16.32
C MET A 1 -5.57 16.19 15.14
N SER A 2 -5.41 16.77 13.94
CA SER A 2 -6.19 16.40 12.76
C SER A 2 -5.86 14.97 12.31
N ASN A 3 -6.87 14.11 12.12
CA ASN A 3 -6.71 12.77 11.55
C ASN A 3 -6.41 12.90 10.04
N PRO A 4 -5.33 12.27 9.50
CA PRO A 4 -5.01 12.32 8.06
C PRO A 4 -6.19 11.87 7.18
N LEU A 5 -7.05 11.02 7.72
CA LEU A 5 -8.20 10.46 7.02
C LEU A 5 -9.41 11.41 6.96
N VAL A 6 -9.27 12.65 7.46
CA VAL A 6 -10.23 13.76 7.31
C VAL A 6 -9.78 14.73 6.20
N LEU A 7 -8.61 14.51 5.60
CA LEU A 7 -8.04 15.40 4.57
C LEU A 7 -8.56 15.09 3.16
N GLY A 8 -9.38 14.05 2.99
CA GLY A 8 -9.92 13.64 1.70
C GLY A 8 -11.39 13.23 1.80
N SER A 9 -12.09 13.30 0.68
CA SER A 9 -13.42 12.73 0.51
C SER A 9 -13.52 12.08 -0.87
N SER A 10 -14.48 11.19 -1.05
CA SER A 10 -14.77 10.59 -2.35
C SER A 10 -16.27 10.56 -2.55
N LEU A 11 -16.70 10.80 -3.79
CA LEU A 11 -18.11 10.68 -4.15
C LEU A 11 -18.54 9.20 -4.00
N PRO A 12 -19.76 8.94 -3.50
CA PRO A 12 -20.27 7.59 -3.41
C PRO A 12 -20.44 7.00 -4.81
N VAL A 13 -20.08 5.74 -4.97
CA VAL A 13 -20.22 5.00 -6.22
C VAL A 13 -20.88 3.63 -5.95
N PRO A 14 -21.48 2.99 -6.97
CA PRO A 14 -22.10 1.69 -6.78
C PRO A 14 -21.10 0.64 -6.26
N ASN A 15 -21.59 -0.27 -5.43
CA ASN A 15 -20.82 -1.39 -4.90
C ASN A 15 -20.43 -2.37 -6.03
N VAL A 16 -19.14 -2.64 -6.19
CA VAL A 16 -18.64 -3.44 -7.31
C VAL A 16 -18.96 -4.92 -7.12
N GLN A 17 -18.92 -5.43 -5.89
CA GLN A 17 -19.29 -6.82 -5.61
C GLN A 17 -20.76 -7.10 -5.97
N GLU A 18 -21.69 -6.18 -5.70
CA GLU A 18 -23.08 -6.31 -6.19
C GLU A 18 -23.17 -6.16 -7.71
N LEU A 19 -22.46 -5.21 -8.32
CA LEU A 19 -22.42 -5.05 -9.79
C LEU A 19 -21.92 -6.32 -10.49
N SER A 20 -20.93 -7.00 -9.90
CA SER A 20 -20.33 -8.22 -10.46
C SER A 20 -21.28 -9.41 -10.56
N ARG A 21 -22.46 -9.33 -9.93
CA ARG A 21 -23.53 -10.33 -10.09
C ARG A 21 -24.29 -10.19 -11.42
N SER A 22 -24.08 -9.09 -12.13
CA SER A 22 -24.63 -8.82 -13.46
C SER A 22 -23.53 -8.83 -14.51
N ASP A 23 -23.86 -9.24 -15.73
CA ASP A 23 -22.93 -9.17 -16.87
C ASP A 23 -22.78 -7.73 -17.43
N GLN A 24 -23.60 -6.79 -16.96
CA GLN A 24 -23.58 -5.40 -17.43
C GLN A 24 -22.61 -4.55 -16.60
N ILE A 25 -21.47 -4.22 -17.20
CA ILE A 25 -20.48 -3.32 -16.63
C ILE A 25 -20.76 -1.88 -17.08
N PRO A 26 -20.95 -0.93 -16.14
CA PRO A 26 -21.13 0.47 -16.50
C PRO A 26 -19.90 1.06 -17.21
N GLU A 27 -20.10 1.94 -18.18
CA GLU A 27 -19.00 2.51 -18.99
C GLU A 27 -17.93 3.25 -18.17
N ARG A 28 -18.28 3.74 -16.97
CA ARG A 28 -17.33 4.36 -16.03
C ARG A 28 -16.21 3.41 -15.60
N TYR A 29 -16.39 2.09 -15.67
CA TYR A 29 -15.35 1.12 -15.31
C TYR A 29 -14.42 0.76 -16.46
N PHE A 30 -14.80 1.04 -17.71
CA PHE A 30 -13.95 0.75 -18.86
C PHE A 30 -12.76 1.71 -18.94
N LYS A 31 -11.55 1.15 -18.97
CA LYS A 31 -10.28 1.87 -19.07
C LYS A 31 -9.56 1.48 -20.35
N ALA A 32 -9.11 2.48 -21.12
CA ALA A 32 -8.41 2.26 -22.39
C ALA A 32 -7.03 1.61 -22.18
N ASP A 33 -6.41 1.82 -21.02
CA ASP A 33 -5.02 1.43 -20.74
C ASP A 33 -4.87 0.00 -20.17
N VAL A 34 -5.91 -0.82 -20.25
CA VAL A 34 -5.84 -2.23 -19.81
C VAL A 34 -5.09 -3.08 -20.86
N ASP A 35 -5.33 -2.84 -22.15
CA ASP A 35 -4.77 -3.63 -23.26
C ASP A 35 -3.30 -3.30 -23.61
N ALA A 36 -2.82 -2.09 -23.30
CA ALA A 36 -1.46 -1.64 -23.66
C ALA A 36 -0.32 -2.38 -22.93
N ALA A 37 -0.63 -3.37 -22.09
CA ALA A 37 0.31 -4.10 -21.26
C ALA A 37 0.08 -5.61 -21.25
N SER A 38 -0.56 -6.14 -22.30
CA SER A 38 -0.60 -7.58 -22.52
C SER A 38 0.83 -8.14 -22.61
N MET A 39 1.12 -9.03 -21.67
CA MET A 39 2.14 -10.09 -21.76
C MET A 39 3.58 -9.64 -22.05
N ALA A 40 4.25 -9.09 -21.03
CA ALA A 40 5.63 -9.47 -20.79
C ALA A 40 5.62 -10.62 -19.78
N SER A 41 5.20 -11.80 -20.22
CA SER A 41 5.60 -13.03 -19.54
C SER A 41 6.96 -13.42 -20.09
N ILE A 42 7.92 -13.58 -19.17
CA ILE A 42 9.25 -14.19 -19.33
C ILE A 42 10.36 -13.20 -19.71
N ASP A 43 11.07 -12.72 -18.68
CA ASP A 43 12.53 -12.89 -18.49
C ASP A 43 12.79 -12.86 -16.96
N ASP A 44 13.82 -13.60 -16.51
CA ASP A 44 14.21 -14.09 -15.17
C ASP A 44 14.25 -13.11 -13.96
N ASP A 45 13.69 -11.91 -14.07
CA ASP A 45 13.70 -10.93 -12.99
C ASP A 45 12.56 -11.21 -11.99
N GLU A 46 12.78 -12.18 -11.09
CA GLU A 46 11.93 -12.37 -9.90
C GLU A 46 12.07 -11.17 -8.96
N LEU A 47 10.95 -10.76 -8.35
CA LEU A 47 10.98 -9.75 -7.30
C LEU A 47 11.93 -10.21 -6.17
N PRO A 48 12.88 -9.36 -5.72
CA PRO A 48 13.85 -9.74 -4.71
C PRO A 48 13.19 -10.32 -3.47
N VAL A 49 13.81 -11.33 -2.89
CA VAL A 49 13.34 -11.99 -1.66
C VAL A 49 14.33 -11.67 -0.56
N ILE A 50 13.82 -11.11 0.53
CA ILE A 50 14.58 -10.72 1.71
C ILE A 50 14.14 -11.62 2.87
N ASP A 51 15.13 -12.24 3.52
CA ASP A 51 14.97 -13.03 4.73
C ASP A 51 15.22 -12.16 5.97
N LEU A 52 14.16 -11.83 6.70
CA LEU A 52 14.29 -10.95 7.87
C LEU A 52 15.13 -11.59 8.99
N MET A 53 15.07 -12.91 9.16
CA MET A 53 15.83 -13.58 10.23
C MET A 53 17.34 -13.47 10.00
N LYS A 54 17.79 -13.57 8.74
CA LYS A 54 19.21 -13.39 8.38
C LYS A 54 19.73 -11.98 8.67
N LEU A 55 18.85 -10.98 8.58
CA LEU A 55 19.19 -9.58 8.87
C LEU A 55 19.25 -9.27 10.37
N LEU A 56 18.51 -10.03 11.18
CA LEU A 56 18.40 -9.83 12.63
C LEU A 56 19.38 -10.68 13.45
N ASP A 57 20.01 -11.70 12.85
CA ASP A 57 20.97 -12.55 13.53
C ASP A 57 22.25 -11.77 13.90
N PRO A 58 22.56 -11.58 15.20
CA PRO A 58 23.74 -10.83 15.63
C PRO A 58 25.07 -11.53 15.35
N GLU A 59 25.07 -12.86 15.23
CA GLU A 59 26.26 -13.65 14.91
C GLU A 59 26.50 -13.71 13.39
N LEU A 60 25.42 -13.56 12.60
CA LEU A 60 25.47 -13.72 11.16
C LEU A 60 25.28 -12.46 10.34
N VAL A 61 24.86 -11.30 10.92
CA VAL A 61 24.40 -10.08 10.20
C VAL A 61 24.85 -10.13 8.75
N ASP A 62 23.97 -10.70 7.94
CA ASP A 62 24.39 -11.16 6.64
C ASP A 62 24.58 -9.92 5.79
N ARG A 63 25.84 -9.50 5.64
CA ARG A 63 26.18 -8.28 4.87
C ARG A 63 25.68 -8.42 3.44
N GLU A 64 25.62 -9.64 2.92
CA GLU A 64 25.07 -9.92 1.60
C GLU A 64 23.55 -9.69 1.59
N GLU A 65 22.83 -10.16 2.61
CA GLU A 65 21.39 -9.93 2.73
C GLU A 65 21.05 -8.45 2.94
N LEU A 66 21.87 -7.69 3.69
CA LEU A 66 21.70 -6.25 3.86
C LEU A 66 21.93 -5.50 2.54
N LEU A 67 22.98 -5.85 1.78
CA LEU A 67 23.21 -5.31 0.45
C LEU A 67 22.07 -5.66 -0.51
N ARG A 68 21.48 -6.85 -0.37
CA ARG A 68 20.32 -7.28 -1.13
C ARG A 68 19.08 -6.44 -0.80
N LEU A 69 18.85 -6.12 0.47
CA LEU A 69 17.79 -5.20 0.89
C LEU A 69 17.98 -3.82 0.25
N GLY A 70 19.19 -3.25 0.34
CA GLY A 70 19.50 -1.96 -0.27
C GLY A 70 19.30 -1.94 -1.79
N SER A 71 19.81 -2.97 -2.49
CA SER A 71 19.60 -3.15 -3.94
C SER A 71 18.13 -3.29 -4.29
N ALA A 72 17.34 -4.07 -3.53
CA ALA A 72 15.91 -4.18 -3.75
C ALA A 72 15.18 -2.84 -3.58
N CYS A 73 15.50 -2.07 -2.54
CA CYS A 73 14.90 -0.75 -2.32
C CYS A 73 15.27 0.26 -3.43
N LYS A 74 16.50 0.19 -3.96
CA LYS A 74 17.04 1.09 -4.98
C LYS A 74 16.61 0.75 -6.42
N GLU A 75 16.61 -0.53 -6.78
CA GLU A 75 16.42 -0.99 -8.17
C GLU A 75 15.00 -1.50 -8.45
N TRP A 76 14.30 -1.89 -7.40
CA TRP A 76 12.96 -2.46 -7.50
C TRP A 76 11.91 -1.65 -6.76
N GLY A 77 12.26 -0.97 -5.67
CA GLY A 77 11.30 -0.32 -4.80
C GLY A 77 10.28 -1.25 -4.15
N PHE A 78 10.43 -2.56 -4.38
CA PHE A 78 9.55 -3.65 -3.98
C PHE A 78 10.41 -4.85 -3.64
N PHE A 79 9.99 -5.64 -2.66
CA PHE A 79 10.57 -6.95 -2.36
C PHE A 79 9.58 -7.85 -1.63
N GLN A 80 9.84 -9.15 -1.66
CA GLN A 80 9.14 -10.13 -0.85
C GLN A 80 9.89 -10.33 0.46
N LEU A 81 9.21 -10.24 1.59
CA LEU A 81 9.78 -10.48 2.91
C LEU A 81 9.32 -11.83 3.42
N ILE A 82 10.27 -12.73 3.66
CA ILE A 82 10.05 -14.05 4.26
C ILE A 82 10.66 -14.10 5.66
N ASN A 83 10.30 -15.14 6.42
CA ASN A 83 10.82 -15.35 7.78
C ASN A 83 10.67 -14.10 8.65
N HIS A 84 9.59 -13.34 8.47
CA HIS A 84 9.33 -12.06 9.15
C HIS A 84 8.92 -12.21 10.62
N GLY A 85 8.88 -13.44 11.16
CA GLY A 85 8.61 -13.73 12.58
C GLY A 85 7.16 -13.54 13.04
N ILE A 86 6.22 -13.29 12.12
CA ILE A 86 4.78 -13.23 12.45
C ILE A 86 4.24 -14.66 12.39
N PRO A 87 3.60 -15.17 13.47
CA PRO A 87 3.06 -16.52 13.47
C PRO A 87 2.04 -16.73 12.35
N GLU A 88 2.13 -17.88 11.68
CA GLU A 88 1.23 -18.25 10.58
C GLU A 88 -0.24 -18.23 11.01
N GLU A 89 -0.54 -18.64 12.24
CA GLU A 89 -1.89 -18.58 12.82
C GLU A 89 -2.49 -17.15 12.79
N VAL A 90 -1.68 -16.12 13.00
CA VAL A 90 -2.14 -14.72 12.97
C VAL A 90 -2.44 -14.29 11.53
N ILE A 91 -1.59 -14.71 10.59
CA ILE A 91 -1.77 -14.42 9.16
C ILE A 91 -3.04 -15.11 8.65
N GLU A 92 -3.18 -16.41 8.89
CA GLU A 92 -4.33 -17.19 8.44
C GLU A 92 -5.63 -16.73 9.11
N LYS A 93 -5.59 -16.39 10.40
CA LYS A 93 -6.75 -15.82 11.09
C LYS A 93 -7.15 -14.46 10.50
N THR A 94 -6.18 -13.63 10.12
CA THR A 94 -6.43 -12.35 9.45
C THR A 94 -7.09 -12.56 8.10
N LYS A 95 -6.54 -13.46 7.27
CA LYS A 95 -7.12 -13.82 5.96
C LYS A 95 -8.56 -14.31 6.09
N ASP A 96 -8.82 -15.20 7.05
CA ASP A 96 -10.15 -15.73 7.35
C ASP A 96 -11.13 -14.64 7.76
N ASP A 97 -10.77 -13.75 8.69
CA ASP A 97 -11.66 -12.69 9.18
C ASP A 97 -11.99 -11.66 8.10
N ILE A 98 -11.01 -11.25 7.27
CA ILE A 98 -11.30 -10.35 6.16
C ILE A 98 -12.15 -11.04 5.08
N SER A 99 -11.92 -12.32 4.79
CA SER A 99 -12.76 -13.08 3.85
C SER A 99 -14.21 -13.16 4.35
N LYS A 100 -14.40 -13.48 5.63
CA LYS A 100 -15.71 -13.52 6.29
C LYS A 100 -16.42 -12.18 6.23
N PHE A 101 -15.72 -11.08 6.52
CA PHE A 101 -16.28 -9.74 6.42
C PHE A 101 -16.83 -9.44 5.01
N PHE A 102 -16.06 -9.69 3.96
CA PHE A 102 -16.51 -9.41 2.59
C PHE A 102 -17.62 -10.34 2.09
N LYS A 103 -17.80 -11.51 2.72
CA LYS A 103 -18.91 -12.44 2.48
C LYS A 103 -20.21 -12.06 3.21
N LEU A 104 -20.18 -11.07 4.10
CA LEU A 104 -21.39 -10.58 4.76
C LEU A 104 -22.37 -9.94 3.76
N PRO A 105 -23.69 -9.94 4.07
CA PRO A 105 -24.67 -9.18 3.32
C PRO A 105 -24.26 -7.71 3.15
N LEU A 106 -24.56 -7.10 1.99
CA LEU A 106 -24.19 -5.71 1.72
C LEU A 106 -24.63 -4.76 2.83
N LYS A 107 -25.85 -4.94 3.37
CA LYS A 107 -26.39 -4.12 4.47
C LYS A 107 -25.50 -4.12 5.71
N GLU A 108 -24.84 -5.24 6.04
CA GLU A 108 -23.93 -5.32 7.19
C GLU A 108 -22.62 -4.59 6.91
N LYS A 109 -22.08 -4.70 5.68
CA LYS A 109 -20.88 -3.96 5.27
C LYS A 109 -21.14 -2.46 5.18
N GLU A 110 -22.29 -2.05 4.67
CA GLU A 110 -22.70 -0.65 4.56
C GLU A 110 -23.01 0.01 5.92
N ALA A 111 -23.18 -0.78 7.00
CA ALA A 111 -23.35 -0.23 8.34
C ALA A 111 -22.12 0.59 8.80
N ILE A 112 -20.94 0.26 8.25
CA ILE A 112 -19.68 0.94 8.50
C ILE A 112 -19.18 1.75 7.28
N LYS A 113 -20.10 2.14 6.39
CA LYS A 113 -19.73 2.88 5.18
C LYS A 113 -19.05 4.21 5.47
N GLN A 114 -18.22 4.65 4.52
CA GLN A 114 -17.65 5.99 4.50
C GLN A 114 -18.74 7.05 4.62
N ILE A 115 -18.40 8.14 5.31
CA ILE A 115 -19.26 9.31 5.48
C ILE A 115 -18.57 10.55 4.89
N PRO A 116 -19.32 11.58 4.47
CA PRO A 116 -18.73 12.79 3.91
C PRO A 116 -17.65 13.39 4.82
N GLY A 117 -16.49 13.72 4.24
CA GLY A 117 -15.34 14.26 4.98
C GLY A 117 -14.45 13.23 5.67
N HIS A 118 -14.72 11.93 5.49
CA HIS A 118 -13.88 10.84 5.99
C HIS A 118 -13.55 9.85 4.87
N ILE A 119 -12.33 9.33 4.85
CA ILE A 119 -11.95 8.22 3.96
C ILE A 119 -12.02 6.84 4.65
N GLU A 120 -12.22 6.80 5.96
CA GLU A 120 -12.44 5.55 6.72
C GLU A 120 -13.80 4.92 6.46
N GLY A 121 -13.85 3.59 6.54
CA GLY A 121 -15.05 2.78 6.38
C GLY A 121 -15.10 2.01 5.06
N TYR A 122 -16.24 1.37 4.84
CA TYR A 122 -16.52 0.62 3.62
C TYR A 122 -16.95 1.55 2.47
N GLY A 123 -16.31 1.47 1.31
CA GLY A 123 -16.62 2.34 0.18
C GLY A 123 -15.56 2.27 -0.92
N GLN A 124 -15.30 3.41 -1.57
CA GLN A 124 -14.24 3.60 -2.57
C GLN A 124 -13.40 4.85 -2.23
N MET A 125 -12.28 5.05 -2.93
CA MET A 125 -11.40 6.21 -2.74
C MET A 125 -11.06 6.86 -4.07
N PHE A 126 -10.61 8.11 -3.99
CA PHE A 126 -10.11 8.91 -5.11
C PHE A 126 -11.16 9.16 -6.20
N VAL A 127 -12.44 9.30 -5.81
CA VAL A 127 -13.52 9.65 -6.74
C VAL A 127 -13.89 11.12 -6.59
N HIS A 128 -13.52 11.94 -7.58
CA HIS A 128 -13.64 13.40 -7.52
C HIS A 128 -14.66 14.00 -8.50
N SER A 129 -15.18 13.22 -9.46
CA SER A 129 -16.24 13.67 -10.38
C SER A 129 -17.14 12.53 -10.85
N GLU A 130 -18.33 12.88 -11.37
CA GLU A 130 -19.31 11.91 -11.87
C GLU A 130 -18.94 11.31 -13.25
N GLU A 131 -18.02 11.95 -13.96
CA GLU A 131 -17.51 11.51 -15.26
C GLU A 131 -16.23 10.68 -15.11
N GLN A 132 -15.66 10.63 -13.90
CA GLN A 132 -14.42 9.92 -13.63
C GLN A 132 -14.56 8.42 -13.89
N LYS A 133 -13.54 7.84 -14.53
CA LYS A 133 -13.38 6.38 -14.60
C LYS A 133 -13.10 5.79 -13.22
N LEU A 134 -13.73 4.65 -12.92
CA LEU A 134 -13.72 4.01 -11.61
C LEU A 134 -12.89 2.73 -11.61
N ASP A 135 -12.47 2.33 -10.41
CA ASP A 135 -11.79 1.06 -10.17
C ASP A 135 -12.79 -0.04 -9.83
N TRP A 136 -12.53 -1.25 -10.32
CA TRP A 136 -13.33 -2.46 -10.11
C TRP A 136 -12.98 -3.12 -8.77
N ALA A 137 -13.22 -2.41 -7.67
CA ALA A 137 -12.94 -2.89 -6.33
C ALA A 137 -13.89 -2.29 -5.29
N ASP A 138 -14.09 -3.02 -4.20
CA ASP A 138 -14.63 -2.49 -2.96
C ASP A 138 -13.53 -2.49 -1.89
N ILE A 139 -13.52 -1.46 -1.04
CA ILE A 139 -12.46 -1.30 -0.04
C ILE A 139 -13.01 -1.05 1.36
N LEU A 140 -12.25 -1.46 2.37
CA LEU A 140 -12.43 -1.07 3.76
C LEU A 140 -11.14 -0.41 4.25
N ILE A 141 -11.25 0.82 4.76
CA ILE A 141 -10.10 1.59 5.28
C ILE A 141 -10.30 1.88 6.76
N LEU A 142 -9.25 1.66 7.56
CA LEU A 142 -9.28 1.85 9.01
C LEU A 142 -8.00 2.52 9.48
N ALA A 143 -8.12 3.59 10.29
CA ALA A 143 -7.01 4.06 11.11
C ALA A 143 -6.69 3.01 12.18
N ILE A 144 -5.41 2.67 12.33
CA ILE A 144 -4.93 1.68 13.31
C ILE A 144 -4.05 2.34 14.37
N GLN A 145 -3.01 3.06 13.96
CA GLN A 145 -2.11 3.75 14.90
C GLN A 145 -2.07 5.25 14.59
N PRO A 146 -1.95 6.07 15.64
CA PRO A 146 -2.01 5.71 17.07
C PRO A 146 -3.47 5.45 17.54
N PRO A 147 -3.71 4.77 18.68
CA PRO A 147 -5.06 4.31 19.06
C PRO A 147 -6.08 5.45 19.27
N GLN A 148 -5.62 6.63 19.70
CA GLN A 148 -6.45 7.82 19.85
C GLN A 148 -7.05 8.33 18.54
N ASN A 149 -6.51 7.92 17.39
CA ASN A 149 -7.03 8.29 16.08
C ASN A 149 -8.08 7.30 15.56
N ARG A 150 -8.28 6.15 16.22
CA ARG A 150 -9.23 5.12 15.78
C ARG A 150 -10.66 5.61 15.94
N ASN A 151 -11.45 5.49 14.88
CA ASN A 151 -12.89 5.67 14.96
C ASN A 151 -13.60 4.31 14.89
N MET A 152 -13.98 3.78 16.06
CA MET A 152 -14.58 2.44 16.19
C MET A 152 -15.94 2.27 15.50
N ARG A 153 -16.55 3.36 15.01
CA ARG A 153 -17.72 3.29 14.12
C ARG A 153 -17.41 2.52 12.83
N PHE A 154 -16.22 2.68 12.29
CA PHE A 154 -15.83 2.06 11.02
C PHE A 154 -15.29 0.63 11.19
N TRP A 155 -14.93 0.24 12.40
CA TRP A 155 -14.37 -1.07 12.67
C TRP A 155 -15.46 -2.15 12.66
N PRO A 156 -15.34 -3.21 11.83
CA PRO A 156 -16.31 -4.31 11.81
C PRO A 156 -16.49 -4.95 13.20
N THR A 157 -17.72 -5.35 13.52
CA THR A 157 -18.05 -6.19 14.69
C THR A 157 -18.38 -7.62 14.29
N ASN A 158 -18.44 -7.91 12.99
CA ASN A 158 -18.71 -9.21 12.42
C ASN A 158 -17.63 -9.49 11.34
N PRO A 159 -16.86 -10.60 11.42
CA PRO A 159 -16.84 -11.58 12.51
C PRO A 159 -16.47 -10.95 13.86
N SER A 160 -16.93 -11.54 14.97
CA SER A 160 -16.70 -11.01 16.33
C SER A 160 -15.21 -10.92 16.69
N THR A 161 -14.37 -11.73 16.05
CA THR A 161 -12.91 -11.72 16.21
C THR A 161 -12.20 -10.65 15.39
N PHE A 162 -12.88 -9.99 14.44
CA PHE A 162 -12.24 -9.14 13.43
C PHE A 162 -11.33 -8.07 14.05
N ARG A 163 -11.81 -7.39 15.10
CA ARG A 163 -11.09 -6.27 15.73
C ARG A 163 -9.81 -6.76 16.41
N ASP A 164 -9.91 -7.80 17.21
CA ASP A 164 -8.78 -8.36 17.97
C ASP A 164 -7.74 -8.98 17.02
N THR A 165 -8.21 -9.67 15.98
CA THR A 165 -7.37 -10.22 14.91
C THR A 165 -6.60 -9.10 14.20
N LEU A 166 -7.30 -8.05 13.75
CA LEU A 166 -6.69 -6.94 13.03
C LEU A 166 -5.68 -6.18 13.90
N GLU A 167 -6.00 -5.93 15.17
CA GLU A 167 -5.08 -5.30 16.12
C GLU A 167 -3.82 -6.16 16.37
N THR A 168 -3.99 -7.47 16.54
CA THR A 168 -2.88 -8.40 16.71
C THR A 168 -1.98 -8.45 15.48
N TYR A 169 -2.57 -8.53 14.29
CA TYR A 169 -1.83 -8.52 13.02
C TYR A 169 -1.06 -7.22 12.81
N THR A 170 -1.75 -6.10 12.91
CA THR A 170 -1.18 -4.77 12.61
C THR A 170 -0.10 -4.35 13.59
N SER A 171 -0.22 -4.71 14.87
CA SER A 171 0.84 -4.47 15.87
C SER A 171 2.11 -5.26 15.58
N LYS A 172 1.99 -6.51 15.09
CA LYS A 172 3.14 -7.31 14.67
C LYS A 172 3.77 -6.78 13.38
N VAL A 173 2.93 -6.36 12.42
CA VAL A 173 3.40 -5.72 11.19
C VAL A 173 4.15 -4.41 11.47
N ALA A 174 3.68 -3.59 12.42
CA ALA A 174 4.36 -2.36 12.81
C ALA A 174 5.79 -2.65 13.32
N ARG A 175 5.96 -3.70 14.14
CA ARG A 175 7.29 -4.12 14.62
C ARG A 175 8.22 -4.56 13.49
N VAL A 176 7.69 -5.26 12.49
CA VAL A 176 8.47 -5.63 11.29
C VAL A 176 8.94 -4.37 10.56
N VAL A 177 8.08 -3.36 10.44
CA VAL A 177 8.43 -2.08 9.80
C VAL A 177 9.47 -1.30 10.61
N ASP A 178 9.37 -1.27 11.95
CA ASP A 178 10.38 -0.67 12.81
C ASP A 178 11.76 -1.33 12.61
N CYS A 179 11.80 -2.66 12.51
CA CYS A 179 13.04 -3.38 12.18
C CYS A 179 13.58 -2.99 10.79
N LEU A 180 12.70 -2.90 9.78
CA LEU A 180 13.09 -2.50 8.43
C LEU A 180 13.67 -1.08 8.39
N TYR A 181 13.12 -0.11 9.14
CA TYR A 181 13.71 1.23 9.22
C TYR A 181 15.13 1.20 9.78
N GLY A 182 15.39 0.45 10.86
CA GLY A 182 16.74 0.31 11.41
C GLY A 182 17.72 -0.31 10.40
N LEU A 183 17.27 -1.31 9.64
CA LEU A 183 18.09 -1.96 8.60
C LEU A 183 18.34 -1.02 7.40
N MET A 184 17.32 -0.27 6.99
CA MET A 184 17.44 0.73 5.93
C MET A 184 18.37 1.88 6.32
N ALA A 185 18.34 2.32 7.59
CA ALA A 185 19.28 3.32 8.10
C ALA A 185 20.72 2.84 7.98
N LYS A 186 20.96 1.58 8.35
CA LYS A 186 22.26 0.93 8.27
C LYS A 186 22.75 0.78 6.82
N ASP A 187 21.89 0.38 5.90
CA ASP A 187 22.23 0.28 4.47
C ASP A 187 22.62 1.64 3.88
N LEU A 188 21.82 2.67 4.17
CA LEU A 188 22.02 4.02 3.67
C LEU A 188 23.17 4.78 4.34
N GLY A 189 23.67 4.28 5.48
CA GLY A 189 24.67 4.97 6.29
C GLY A 189 24.16 6.26 6.92
N VAL A 190 22.84 6.35 7.15
CA VAL A 190 22.21 7.49 7.84
C VAL A 190 22.10 7.21 9.33
N ASP A 191 22.05 8.27 10.14
CA ASP A 191 21.83 8.11 11.57
C ASP A 191 20.51 7.36 11.84
N THR A 192 20.60 6.34 12.70
CA THR A 192 19.43 5.47 13.00
C THR A 192 18.33 6.25 13.71
N GLN A 193 18.68 7.23 14.54
CA GLN A 193 17.69 8.08 15.20
C GLN A 193 17.00 8.99 14.17
N ASP A 194 17.71 9.51 13.17
CA ASP A 194 17.10 10.30 12.10
C ASP A 194 16.12 9.48 11.25
N MET A 195 16.44 8.22 10.94
CA MET A 195 15.50 7.32 10.29
C MET A 195 14.30 6.97 11.19
N LEU A 196 14.52 6.68 12.48
CA LEU A 196 13.43 6.39 13.42
C LEU A 196 12.58 7.62 13.75
N ASN A 197 13.09 8.83 13.56
CA ASN A 197 12.29 10.05 13.68
C ASN A 197 11.19 10.13 12.61
N ILE A 198 11.36 9.44 11.47
CA ILE A 198 10.33 9.26 10.43
C ILE A 198 9.22 8.32 10.93
N SER A 199 9.54 7.33 11.76
CA SER A 199 8.54 6.44 12.37
C SER A 199 8.07 6.91 13.76
N ARG A 200 8.55 8.06 14.24
CA ARG A 200 8.08 8.63 15.51
C ARG A 200 6.61 9.02 15.39
N ASP A 201 5.81 8.54 16.34
CA ASP A 201 4.35 8.74 16.36
C ASP A 201 3.70 8.34 15.03
N GLN A 202 4.23 7.29 14.40
CA GLN A 202 3.82 6.78 13.09
C GLN A 202 2.31 6.57 13.00
N LEU A 203 1.78 6.99 11.85
CA LEU A 203 0.41 6.74 11.46
C LEU A 203 0.37 5.40 10.72
N GLN A 204 -0.41 4.47 11.25
CA GLN A 204 -0.68 3.19 10.57
C GLN A 204 -2.12 3.17 10.12
N THR A 205 -2.34 2.99 8.83
CA THR A 205 -3.67 2.80 8.23
C THR A 205 -3.70 1.48 7.48
N VAL A 206 -4.83 0.78 7.53
CA VAL A 206 -5.03 -0.42 6.74
C VAL A 206 -6.06 -0.15 5.66
N ARG A 207 -5.80 -0.66 4.45
CA ARG A 207 -6.76 -0.77 3.35
C ARG A 207 -6.90 -2.23 2.95
N ILE A 208 -8.09 -2.78 3.17
CA ILE A 208 -8.47 -4.11 2.70
C ILE A 208 -9.17 -3.95 1.36
N ASN A 209 -8.75 -4.70 0.35
CA ASN A 209 -9.22 -4.61 -1.01
C ASN A 209 -9.89 -5.91 -1.44
N TYR A 210 -11.13 -5.80 -1.89
CA TYR A 210 -11.85 -6.89 -2.53
C TYR A 210 -12.05 -6.57 -4.00
N TYR A 211 -11.54 -7.45 -4.87
CA TYR A 211 -11.62 -7.34 -6.31
C TYR A 211 -12.55 -8.45 -6.82
N PRO A 212 -13.83 -8.15 -7.12
CA PRO A 212 -14.74 -9.16 -7.64
C PRO A 212 -14.29 -9.65 -9.03
N PRO A 213 -14.61 -10.89 -9.41
CA PRO A 213 -14.32 -11.39 -10.74
C PRO A 213 -15.07 -10.57 -11.80
N CYS A 214 -14.52 -10.54 -13.02
CA CYS A 214 -15.10 -9.77 -14.12
C CYS A 214 -14.92 -10.47 -15.46
N LYS A 215 -16.03 -10.79 -16.16
CA LYS A 215 -15.97 -11.42 -17.50
C LYS A 215 -15.30 -10.53 -18.56
N GLN A 216 -15.20 -9.23 -18.32
CA GLN A 216 -14.47 -8.28 -19.16
C GLN A 216 -13.23 -7.75 -18.43
N ALA A 217 -12.51 -8.62 -17.70
CA ALA A 217 -11.31 -8.28 -16.93
C ALA A 217 -10.25 -7.50 -17.75
N ASN A 218 -10.18 -7.74 -19.06
CA ASN A 218 -9.29 -7.01 -19.97
C ASN A 218 -9.73 -5.56 -20.29
N LYS A 219 -10.84 -5.08 -19.72
CA LYS A 219 -11.35 -3.71 -19.90
C LYS A 219 -11.40 -2.90 -18.62
N VAL A 220 -11.16 -3.52 -17.47
CA VAL A 220 -11.27 -2.90 -16.14
C VAL A 220 -9.96 -3.06 -15.36
N LEU A 221 -9.72 -2.18 -14.39
CA LEU A 221 -8.63 -2.33 -13.43
C LEU A 221 -9.22 -2.41 -12.03
N GLY A 222 -8.62 -3.23 -11.17
CA GLY A 222 -8.98 -3.27 -9.76
C GLY A 222 -8.42 -2.08 -9.00
N LEU A 223 -7.23 -1.60 -9.38
CA LEU A 223 -6.65 -0.38 -8.84
C LEU A 223 -5.84 0.33 -9.91
N SER A 224 -6.12 1.62 -10.10
CA SER A 224 -5.44 2.48 -11.06
C SER A 224 -3.93 2.57 -10.81
N PRO A 225 -3.11 2.81 -11.85
CA PRO A 225 -1.68 3.08 -11.69
C PRO A 225 -1.40 4.24 -10.72
N HIS A 226 -0.57 3.98 -9.71
CA HIS A 226 -0.18 4.95 -8.68
C HIS A 226 1.14 4.56 -8.02
N SER A 227 1.81 5.52 -7.37
CA SER A 227 2.75 5.26 -6.28
C SER A 227 2.12 5.52 -4.92
N ASP A 228 2.64 4.88 -3.88
CA ASP A 228 2.11 5.04 -2.52
C ASP A 228 2.63 6.31 -1.88
N ALA A 229 1.75 7.14 -1.31
CA ALA A 229 2.15 8.38 -0.65
C ALA A 229 2.98 8.18 0.62
N ASN A 230 2.89 7.02 1.26
CA ASN A 230 3.43 6.75 2.60
C ASN A 230 4.96 6.58 2.60
N ALA A 231 5.54 6.13 3.71
CA ALA A 231 6.95 5.75 3.76
C ALA A 231 7.17 4.28 3.39
N LEU A 232 6.40 3.37 3.99
CA LEU A 232 6.44 1.94 3.66
C LEU A 232 5.05 1.32 3.64
N THR A 233 4.84 0.42 2.68
CA THR A 233 3.64 -0.42 2.59
C THR A 233 4.00 -1.88 2.85
N VAL A 234 3.19 -2.55 3.67
CA VAL A 234 3.23 -4.01 3.86
C VAL A 234 1.94 -4.60 3.32
N LEU A 235 2.03 -5.34 2.22
CA LEU A 235 0.91 -5.99 1.56
C LEU A 235 0.91 -7.48 1.84
N LEU A 236 -0.20 -7.98 2.38
CA LEU A 236 -0.53 -9.39 2.45
C LEU A 236 -1.59 -9.71 1.39
N GLN A 237 -1.27 -10.65 0.51
CA GLN A 237 -2.25 -11.26 -0.37
C GLN A 237 -2.99 -12.36 0.39
N ALA A 238 -4.32 -12.29 0.39
CA ALA A 238 -5.16 -13.09 1.28
C ALA A 238 -5.72 -14.37 0.65
N ASN A 239 -5.62 -14.50 -0.67
CA ASN A 239 -5.93 -15.70 -1.43
C ASN A 239 -4.95 -15.86 -2.61
N ASP A 240 -4.96 -17.00 -3.30
CA ASP A 240 -3.94 -17.31 -4.30
C ASP A 240 -4.14 -16.62 -5.67
N VAL A 241 -5.13 -15.73 -5.76
CA VAL A 241 -5.48 -15.01 -6.98
C VAL A 241 -4.49 -13.87 -7.22
N GLN A 242 -3.75 -13.97 -8.33
CA GLN A 242 -2.76 -12.98 -8.74
C GLN A 242 -3.45 -11.69 -9.22
N GLY A 243 -2.75 -10.55 -9.09
CA GLY A 243 -3.30 -9.29 -9.59
C GLY A 243 -2.43 -8.06 -9.40
N LEU A 244 -1.44 -8.07 -8.50
CA LEU A 244 -0.52 -6.94 -8.36
C LEU A 244 0.44 -6.89 -9.56
N GLN A 245 0.51 -5.73 -10.20
CA GLN A 245 1.53 -5.43 -11.20
C GLN A 245 2.36 -4.21 -10.80
N ILE A 246 3.68 -4.28 -10.96
CA ILE A 246 4.60 -3.15 -10.75
C ILE A 246 5.18 -2.68 -12.08
N ARG A 247 5.52 -1.40 -12.19
CA ARG A 247 6.11 -0.84 -13.40
C ARG A 247 7.62 -0.74 -13.26
N LYS A 248 8.36 -1.44 -14.12
CA LYS A 248 9.82 -1.39 -14.20
C LYS A 248 10.25 -1.21 -15.65
N ASN A 249 11.23 -0.34 -15.92
CA ASN A 249 11.72 -0.08 -17.28
C ASN A 249 10.60 0.17 -18.32
N GLY A 250 9.55 0.90 -17.91
CA GLY A 250 8.39 1.22 -18.74
C GLY A 250 7.38 0.08 -18.96
N LYS A 251 7.64 -1.14 -18.47
CA LYS A 251 6.79 -2.32 -18.61
C LYS A 251 6.11 -2.71 -17.29
N TRP A 252 4.97 -3.39 -17.38
CA TRP A 252 4.23 -3.92 -16.24
C TRP A 252 4.62 -5.38 -15.96
N PHE A 253 4.98 -5.68 -14.71
CA PHE A 253 5.39 -7.01 -14.25
C PHE A 253 4.41 -7.54 -13.22
N LEU A 254 3.88 -8.74 -13.45
CA LEU A 254 3.00 -9.44 -12.51
C LEU A 254 3.82 -10.00 -11.35
N ILE A 255 3.44 -9.64 -10.12
CA ILE A 255 4.06 -10.19 -8.91
C ILE A 255 3.36 -11.48 -8.52
N LYS A 256 4.15 -12.52 -8.26
CA LYS A 256 3.71 -13.80 -7.69
C LYS A 256 4.25 -13.91 -6.25
N PRO A 257 3.44 -13.65 -5.22
CA PRO A 257 3.88 -13.78 -3.83
C PRO A 257 4.31 -15.22 -3.54
N LYS A 258 5.43 -15.39 -2.85
CA LYS A 258 5.83 -16.68 -2.27
C LYS A 258 4.89 -17.01 -1.10
N PRO A 259 4.63 -18.30 -0.82
CA PRO A 259 3.83 -18.71 0.32
C PRO A 259 4.34 -18.08 1.62
N GLY A 260 3.43 -17.49 2.39
CA GLY A 260 3.76 -16.83 3.66
C GLY A 260 4.53 -15.51 3.54
N ALA A 261 4.84 -15.01 2.34
CA ALA A 261 5.59 -13.77 2.20
C ALA A 261 4.69 -12.53 2.28
N PHE A 262 5.22 -11.45 2.85
CA PHE A 262 4.69 -10.10 2.60
C PHE A 262 5.33 -9.51 1.36
N ILE A 263 4.59 -8.67 0.64
CA ILE A 263 5.18 -7.76 -0.35
C ILE A 263 5.39 -6.43 0.35
N ILE A 264 6.63 -5.93 0.35
CA ILE A 264 6.99 -4.63 0.88
C ILE A 264 7.25 -3.70 -0.29
N ASN A 265 6.79 -2.46 -0.20
CA ASN A 265 7.21 -1.42 -1.13
C ASN A 265 7.54 -0.09 -0.46
N ILE A 266 8.48 0.60 -1.10
CA ILE A 266 8.90 1.95 -0.77
C ILE A 266 7.81 2.91 -1.25
N GLY A 267 7.39 3.81 -0.36
CA GLY A 267 6.49 4.90 -0.70
C GLY A 267 7.23 6.22 -0.96
N ASP A 268 6.48 7.20 -1.44
CA ASP A 268 6.97 8.51 -1.86
C ASP A 268 7.70 9.26 -0.74
N MET A 269 7.21 9.19 0.51
CA MET A 269 7.87 9.85 1.63
C MET A 269 9.27 9.27 1.89
N MET A 270 9.45 7.96 1.70
CA MET A 270 10.76 7.33 1.81
C MET A 270 11.66 7.69 0.62
N GLU A 271 11.11 7.79 -0.59
CA GLU A 271 11.89 8.30 -1.74
C GLU A 271 12.36 9.75 -1.51
N ILE A 272 11.51 10.63 -0.94
CA ILE A 272 11.85 12.01 -0.62
C ILE A 272 13.00 12.10 0.39
N VAL A 273 12.84 11.46 1.56
CA VAL A 273 13.84 11.55 2.66
C VAL A 273 15.16 10.87 2.29
N THR A 274 15.13 9.86 1.42
CA THR A 274 16.36 9.22 0.93
C THR A 274 17.00 9.95 -0.25
N ASN A 275 16.53 11.15 -0.59
CA ASN A 275 16.97 11.92 -1.76
C ASN A 275 16.92 11.10 -3.08
N GLY A 276 15.95 10.20 -3.21
CA GLY A 276 15.82 9.36 -4.40
C GLY A 276 16.72 8.13 -4.43
N ARG A 277 17.44 7.80 -3.35
CA ARG A 277 18.25 6.57 -3.28
C ARG A 277 17.36 5.33 -3.31
N TYR A 278 16.29 5.31 -2.53
CA TYR A 278 15.24 4.31 -2.64
C TYR A 278 14.13 4.81 -3.56
N LYS A 279 13.48 3.88 -4.27
CA LYS A 279 12.53 4.22 -5.33
C LYS A 279 11.11 3.83 -4.95
N SER A 280 10.20 4.80 -4.91
CA SER A 280 8.78 4.57 -4.94
C SER A 280 8.36 4.18 -6.36
N ILE A 281 7.70 3.04 -6.52
CA ILE A 281 7.40 2.49 -7.85
C ILE A 281 5.92 2.51 -8.15
N GLU A 282 5.60 2.92 -9.37
CA GLU A 282 4.24 2.89 -9.89
C GLU A 282 3.76 1.44 -9.98
N HIS A 283 2.59 1.17 -9.42
CA HIS A 283 1.99 -0.16 -9.39
C HIS A 283 0.47 -0.07 -9.61
N ARG A 284 -0.15 -1.19 -9.98
CA ARG A 284 -1.60 -1.29 -10.25
C ARG A 284 -2.12 -2.67 -9.84
N ALA A 285 -3.44 -2.82 -9.77
CA ALA A 285 -4.07 -4.14 -9.60
C ALA A 285 -4.97 -4.46 -10.80
N ILE A 286 -4.75 -5.64 -11.40
CA ILE A 286 -5.61 -6.20 -12.46
C ILE A 286 -6.67 -7.12 -11.86
N ILE A 287 -7.71 -7.41 -12.65
CA ILE A 287 -8.84 -8.25 -12.26
C ILE A 287 -8.69 -9.65 -12.86
N ASN A 288 -9.09 -10.67 -12.11
CA ASN A 288 -9.24 -12.03 -12.60
C ASN A 288 -10.66 -12.24 -13.17
N MET A 289 -10.78 -13.09 -14.19
CA MET A 289 -12.06 -13.32 -14.86
C MET A 289 -13.05 -14.19 -14.07
N GLU A 290 -12.54 -15.06 -13.20
CA GLU A 290 -13.30 -16.15 -12.59
C GLU A 290 -13.31 -16.10 -11.07
N GLU A 291 -12.21 -15.64 -10.46
CA GLU A 291 -12.04 -15.66 -9.01
C GLU A 291 -11.90 -14.26 -8.43
N GLU A 292 -12.46 -14.02 -7.23
CA GLU A 292 -12.21 -12.79 -6.50
C GLU A 292 -10.77 -12.74 -5.99
N ARG A 293 -10.17 -11.55 -5.93
CA ARG A 293 -8.89 -11.34 -5.24
C ARG A 293 -9.11 -10.55 -3.97
N LEU A 294 -8.40 -10.92 -2.90
CA LEU A 294 -8.44 -10.23 -1.63
C LEU A 294 -7.03 -9.89 -1.15
N SER A 295 -6.83 -8.66 -0.66
CA SER A 295 -5.56 -8.26 -0.07
C SER A 295 -5.73 -7.24 1.05
N ILE A 296 -4.76 -7.18 1.96
CA ILE A 296 -4.69 -6.19 3.05
C ILE A 296 -3.35 -5.46 2.97
N ALA A 297 -3.40 -4.15 2.74
CA ALA A 297 -2.24 -3.27 2.73
C ALA A 297 -2.19 -2.47 4.04
N ALA A 298 -1.10 -2.57 4.77
CA ALA A 298 -0.80 -1.75 5.93
C ALA A 298 0.19 -0.65 5.52
N PHE A 299 -0.28 0.59 5.57
CA PHE A 299 0.46 1.78 5.20
C PHE A 299 1.07 2.43 6.45
N HIS A 300 2.36 2.72 6.36
CA HIS A 300 3.16 3.26 7.46
C HIS A 300 3.69 4.62 7.04
N SER A 301 3.17 5.67 7.68
CA SER A 301 3.50 7.07 7.38
C SER A 301 4.01 7.79 8.63
N PRO A 302 4.90 8.78 8.49
CA PRO A 302 5.24 9.64 9.61
C PRO A 302 4.01 10.42 10.10
N SER A 303 4.10 10.98 11.31
CA SER A 303 3.07 11.91 11.80
C SER A 303 2.92 13.12 10.87
N LEU A 304 1.73 13.72 10.86
CA LEU A 304 1.37 14.82 9.95
C LEU A 304 2.25 16.07 10.10
N ASP A 305 2.79 16.31 11.29
CA ASP A 305 3.66 17.43 11.64
C ASP A 305 5.13 17.21 11.30
N VAL A 306 5.51 15.98 10.91
CA VAL A 306 6.88 15.67 10.49
C VAL A 306 7.22 16.44 9.21
N VAL A 307 8.39 17.06 9.20
CA VAL A 307 8.96 17.72 8.02
C VAL A 307 9.74 16.68 7.21
N LEU A 308 9.25 16.40 6.01
CA LEU A 308 9.94 15.61 5.00
C LEU A 308 11.04 16.48 4.38
N ARG A 309 12.28 16.02 4.53
CA ARG A 309 13.45 16.58 3.85
C ARG A 309 14.46 15.47 3.57
N PRO A 310 15.22 15.55 2.46
CA PRO A 310 16.34 14.65 2.24
C PRO A 310 17.32 14.61 3.42
N PHE A 311 17.76 13.41 3.79
CA PHE A 311 18.84 13.22 4.76
C PHE A 311 20.11 13.87 4.26
N HIS A 312 20.79 14.61 5.15
CA HIS A 312 21.95 15.41 4.78
C HIS A 312 23.11 14.54 4.26
N GLU A 313 23.26 13.33 4.78
CA GLU A 313 24.24 12.33 4.38
C GLU A 313 24.02 11.81 2.95
N LEU A 314 22.79 11.93 2.44
CA LEU A 314 22.39 11.41 1.12
C LEU A 314 22.33 12.51 0.05
N ILE A 315 22.62 13.75 0.41
CA ILE A 315 22.79 14.86 -0.54
C ILE A 315 24.22 14.80 -1.08
N ASP A 316 24.36 14.43 -2.35
CA ASP A 316 25.65 14.36 -3.05
C ASP A 316 25.90 15.60 -3.93
N SER A 317 26.82 15.49 -4.89
CA SER A 317 27.16 16.57 -5.81
C SER A 317 26.00 17.08 -6.66
N ASP A 318 24.97 16.26 -6.89
CA ASP A 318 23.79 16.67 -7.65
C ASP A 318 22.86 17.58 -6.82
N GLY A 319 23.07 17.59 -5.50
CA GLY A 319 22.36 18.41 -4.53
C GLY A 319 21.03 17.81 -4.09
N GLN A 320 20.21 18.65 -3.48
CA GLN A 320 18.88 18.25 -3.01
C GLN A 320 17.94 18.07 -4.21
N LEU A 321 17.31 16.89 -4.33
CA LEU A 321 16.41 16.57 -5.45
C LEU A 321 14.94 16.86 -5.16
N TYR A 322 14.55 16.87 -3.89
CA TYR A 322 13.16 17.02 -3.45
C TYR A 322 12.98 18.25 -2.56
N LYS A 323 11.79 18.88 -2.60
CA LYS A 323 11.42 19.99 -1.73
C LYS A 323 11.37 19.55 -0.26
N THR A 324 11.55 20.51 0.63
CA THR A 324 11.22 20.36 2.06
C THR A 324 9.77 20.75 2.27
N LEU A 325 8.98 19.86 2.88
CA LEU A 325 7.55 20.05 3.13
C LEU A 325 7.08 19.16 4.29
N THR A 326 5.94 19.46 4.89
CA THR A 326 5.35 18.61 5.93
C THR A 326 4.61 17.41 5.32
N VAL A 327 4.48 16.33 6.09
CA VAL A 327 3.64 15.19 5.74
C VAL A 327 2.20 15.63 5.48
N LYS A 328 1.67 16.58 6.26
CA LYS A 328 0.34 17.15 6.04
C LYS A 328 0.21 17.78 4.66
N GLU A 329 1.15 18.62 4.24
CA GLU A 329 1.13 19.26 2.92
C GLU A 329 1.14 18.22 1.81
N TYR A 330 2.07 17.25 1.87
CA TYR A 330 2.15 16.19 0.86
C TYR A 330 0.88 15.34 0.79
N THR A 331 0.36 14.93 1.95
CA THR A 331 -0.87 14.13 2.06
C THR A 331 -2.07 14.88 1.51
N SER A 332 -2.22 16.17 1.85
CA SER A 332 -3.31 16.99 1.32
C SER A 332 -3.26 17.14 -0.20
N GLU A 333 -2.07 17.32 -0.78
CA GLU A 333 -1.92 17.39 -2.24
C GLU A 333 -2.21 16.03 -2.90
N TYR A 334 -1.71 14.94 -2.31
CA TYR A 334 -1.93 13.58 -2.83
C TYR A 334 -3.41 13.20 -2.88
N PHE A 335 -4.18 13.51 -1.83
CA PHE A 335 -5.61 13.19 -1.77
C PHE A 335 -6.52 14.24 -2.43
N ALA A 336 -5.97 15.35 -2.96
CA ALA A 336 -6.75 16.37 -3.65
C ALA A 336 -7.19 15.97 -5.07
N GLY A 337 -6.62 14.91 -5.63
CA GLY A 337 -6.91 14.46 -6.99
C GLY A 337 -7.01 12.95 -7.12
N LYS A 338 -7.44 12.51 -8.30
CA LYS A 338 -7.49 11.08 -8.66
C LYS A 338 -6.07 10.50 -8.73
N LEU A 339 -5.96 9.19 -8.51
CA LEU A 339 -4.74 8.44 -8.76
C LEU A 339 -4.26 8.65 -10.21
N ASN A 340 -2.99 9.06 -10.36
CA ASN A 340 -2.38 9.32 -11.65
C ASN A 340 -0.86 9.10 -11.58
N GLY A 341 -0.47 7.82 -11.53
CA GLY A 341 0.93 7.42 -11.51
C GLY A 341 1.71 8.06 -10.37
N LYS A 342 2.86 8.68 -10.70
CA LYS A 342 3.77 9.33 -9.74
C LYS A 342 3.60 10.86 -9.65
N ASN A 343 2.50 11.42 -10.16
CA ASN A 343 2.37 12.88 -10.33
C ASN A 343 2.63 13.70 -9.06
N SER A 344 2.15 13.25 -7.90
CA SER A 344 2.38 13.95 -6.62
C SER A 344 3.86 13.96 -6.22
N LEU A 345 4.59 12.86 -6.46
CA LEU A 345 6.02 12.84 -6.20
C LEU A 345 6.78 13.73 -7.19
N GLU A 346 6.37 13.75 -8.47
CA GLU A 346 6.99 14.61 -9.48
C GLU A 346 6.76 16.10 -9.19
N SER A 347 5.64 16.49 -8.56
CA SER A 347 5.36 17.89 -8.21
C SER A 347 6.30 18.44 -7.13
N VAL A 348 6.91 17.56 -6.32
CA VAL A 348 7.84 17.93 -5.24
C VAL A 348 9.31 17.81 -5.60
N LYS A 349 9.66 17.44 -6.84
CA LYS A 349 11.05 17.51 -7.32
C LYS A 349 11.51 18.96 -7.55
N LEU A 350 12.77 19.25 -7.24
CA LEU A 350 13.40 20.55 -7.42
C LEU A 350 13.96 20.75 -8.84
N ARG A 351 14.26 19.65 -9.56
CA ARG A 351 14.71 19.67 -10.95
C ARG A 351 13.85 18.68 -11.74
N LYS A 352 13.37 19.12 -12.91
CA LYS A 352 12.56 18.33 -13.85
C LYS A 352 13.44 17.61 -14.85
#